data_AF-A0A8S9ZQP6-F1
#
_entry.id   AF-A0A8S9ZQP6-F1
#
_cell.length_a   1.000
_cell.length_b   1.000
_cell.length_c   1.000
_cell.angle_alpha   90.00
_cell.angle_beta   90.00
_cell.angle_gamma   90.00
#
_symmetry.space_group_name_H-M   'P 1'
#
loop_
_entity.id
_entity.type
_entity.pdbx_description
1 polymer ?
#
loop_
_entity_poly.entity_id
_entity_poly.type
_entity_poly.pdbx_seq_one_letter_code
_entity_poly.pdbx_strand_id
1 'polypeptide(L)'
;MTIKTTMGTISELWKKASDSFASMDVQKYLNIEERQLKIYETPEGTLYNQEVIEKNADIVEIPKNVKRDYSFASYKEQLADLQLRKEIAEKNRKAGILTEKQKKAVELELKSEGEIRNSLKQLHDSFEGKVKLLFIACKKEPKNAFDYINIFYDFIVPLIKSPLVAKIAVRGYLSYRDAIFEIN
;
A
#
# COMPACT_ATOMS: atom_id res chain seq x y z
N MET A 1 -1.86 42.71 -42.03
CA MET A 1 -2.01 41.60 -43.00
C MET A 1 -0.66 40.93 -43.14
N THR A 2 -0.35 39.73 -42.69
CA THR A 2 -1.14 38.63 -42.12
C THR A 2 -0.13 37.78 -41.37
N ILE A 3 -0.30 37.60 -40.07
CA ILE A 3 0.50 36.67 -39.26
C ILE A 3 0.04 35.27 -39.67
N LYS A 4 0.83 34.60 -40.52
CA LYS A 4 0.60 33.19 -40.85
C LYS A 4 0.98 32.34 -39.63
N THR A 5 -0.03 32.05 -38.82
CA THR A 5 -0.42 30.70 -38.42
C THR A 5 0.72 29.67 -38.30
N THR A 6 1.37 29.64 -37.14
CA THR A 6 2.01 28.42 -36.62
C THR A 6 0.96 27.57 -35.89
N MET A 7 -0.07 27.12 -36.63
CA MET A 7 -0.82 25.93 -36.25
C MET A 7 0.04 24.72 -36.62
N GLY A 8 0.42 23.89 -35.66
CA GLY A 8 0.89 22.54 -36.01
C GLY A 8 2.16 22.01 -35.36
N THR A 9 2.61 22.53 -34.22
CA THR A 9 3.35 21.68 -33.27
C THR A 9 2.40 21.37 -32.13
N ILE A 10 1.74 20.21 -32.23
CA ILE A 10 1.24 19.57 -31.02
C ILE A 10 2.45 19.50 -30.08
N SER A 11 2.34 20.19 -28.95
CA SER A 11 3.36 20.20 -27.92
C SER A 11 3.83 18.78 -27.63
N GLU A 12 5.13 18.54 -27.81
CA GLU A 12 5.76 17.28 -27.45
C GLU A 12 5.54 16.94 -25.97
N LEU A 13 5.34 17.95 -25.11
CA LEU A 13 5.09 17.76 -23.68
C LEU A 13 3.71 17.17 -23.43
N TRP A 14 2.68 17.69 -24.10
CA TRP A 14 1.31 17.18 -23.97
C TRP A 14 1.15 15.80 -24.61
N LYS A 15 1.83 15.52 -25.73
CA LYS A 15 1.92 14.16 -26.29
C LYS A 15 2.56 13.19 -25.30
N LYS A 16 3.73 13.52 -24.74
CA LYS A 16 4.40 12.68 -23.73
C LYS A 16 3.55 12.46 -22.49
N ALA A 17 2.83 13.49 -22.04
CA ALA A 17 1.88 13.35 -20.93
C ALA A 17 0.74 12.40 -21.32
N SER A 18 0.11 12.61 -22.48
CA SER A 18 -0.95 11.74 -23.01
C SER A 18 -0.52 10.28 -23.11
N ASP A 19 0.64 10.00 -23.70
CA ASP A 19 1.17 8.65 -23.84
C ASP A 19 1.44 8.00 -22.45
N SER A 20 1.93 8.81 -21.50
CA SER A 20 2.16 8.37 -20.13
C SER A 20 0.86 8.01 -19.40
N PHE A 21 -0.23 8.77 -19.62
CA PHE A 21 -1.54 8.46 -19.07
C PHE A 21 -2.22 7.30 -19.81
N ALA A 22 -2.07 7.18 -21.13
CA ALA A 22 -2.62 6.08 -21.92
C ALA A 22 -2.03 4.72 -21.54
N SER A 23 -0.75 4.67 -21.16
CA SER A 23 -0.11 3.45 -20.64
C SER A 23 -0.57 3.06 -19.22
N MET A 24 -1.36 3.91 -18.55
CA MET A 24 -1.75 3.73 -17.16
C MET A 24 -3.07 2.97 -17.04
N ASP A 25 -3.06 1.92 -16.24
CA ASP A 25 -4.27 1.19 -15.87
C ASP A 25 -4.93 1.83 -14.64
N VAL A 26 -6.05 2.53 -14.86
CA VAL A 26 -6.82 3.22 -13.81
C VAL A 26 -7.41 2.24 -12.79
N GLN A 27 -7.73 1.01 -13.21
CA GLN A 27 -8.36 0.02 -12.32
C GLN A 27 -7.43 -0.42 -11.19
N LYS A 28 -6.12 -0.45 -11.42
CA LYS A 28 -5.12 -0.79 -10.39
C LYS A 28 -5.12 0.18 -9.22
N TYR A 29 -5.44 1.45 -9.46
CA TYR A 29 -5.50 2.46 -8.41
C TYR A 29 -6.84 2.43 -7.66
N LEU A 30 -7.90 1.96 -8.31
CA LEU A 30 -9.23 1.85 -7.71
C LEU A 30 -9.39 0.59 -6.87
N ASN A 31 -8.71 -0.50 -7.26
CA ASN A 31 -8.80 -1.81 -6.60
C ASN A 31 -7.85 -1.98 -5.41
N ILE A 32 -7.36 -0.89 -4.84
CA ILE A 32 -6.48 -0.96 -3.66
C ILE A 32 -7.32 -1.27 -2.42
N GLU A 33 -7.00 -2.37 -1.75
CA GLU A 33 -7.72 -2.76 -0.53
C GLU A 33 -7.35 -1.85 0.65
N GLU A 34 -8.31 -1.61 1.54
CA GLU A 34 -8.08 -0.83 2.77
C GLU A 34 -6.96 -1.40 3.63
N ARG A 35 -6.82 -2.74 3.65
CA ARG A 35 -5.73 -3.43 4.36
C ARG A 35 -4.37 -3.02 3.83
N GLN A 36 -4.21 -2.99 2.51
CA GLN A 36 -2.93 -2.63 1.88
C GLN A 36 -2.56 -1.17 2.16
N LEU A 37 -3.56 -0.28 2.21
CA LEU A 37 -3.36 1.12 2.58
C LEU A 37 -2.88 1.25 4.04
N LYS A 38 -3.48 0.51 4.97
CA LYS A 38 -3.06 0.54 6.38
C LYS A 38 -1.64 -0.03 6.57
N ILE A 39 -1.27 -1.06 5.81
CA ILE A 39 0.12 -1.58 5.78
C ILE A 39 1.09 -0.50 5.29
N TYR A 40 0.70 0.28 4.27
CA TYR A 40 1.49 1.39 3.75
C TYR A 40 1.63 2.54 4.74
N GLU A 41 0.58 2.88 5.49
CA GLU A 41 0.62 3.90 6.55
C GLU A 41 1.41 3.46 7.80
N THR A 42 1.62 2.15 7.97
CA THR A 42 2.36 1.60 9.10
C THR A 42 3.88 1.81 8.91
N PRO A 43 4.61 2.33 9.92
CA PRO A 43 6.05 2.56 9.84
C PRO A 43 6.84 1.29 9.50
N GLU A 44 7.96 1.47 8.79
CA GLU A 44 8.89 0.37 8.50
C GLU A 44 9.38 -0.30 9.79
N GLY A 45 9.32 -1.63 9.82
CA GLY A 45 9.71 -2.43 10.99
C GLY A 45 8.60 -2.69 12.00
N THR A 46 7.41 -2.10 11.84
CA THR A 46 6.23 -2.45 12.66
C THR A 46 5.31 -3.37 11.87
N LEU A 47 4.99 -4.53 12.45
CA LEU A 47 4.05 -5.49 11.88
C LEU A 47 2.63 -4.96 12.01
N TYR A 48 1.94 -4.78 10.89
CA TYR A 48 0.53 -4.38 10.90
C TYR A 48 -0.36 -5.56 11.34
N ASN A 49 -0.11 -6.75 10.83
CA ASN A 49 -0.88 -7.94 11.15
C ASN A 49 -0.39 -8.66 12.43
N GLN A 50 -0.65 -8.06 13.60
CA GLN A 50 -0.28 -8.65 14.90
C GLN A 50 -1.00 -9.97 15.20
N GLU A 51 -2.13 -10.26 14.53
CA GLU A 51 -2.86 -11.52 14.70
C GLU A 51 -2.04 -12.75 14.29
N VAL A 52 -1.01 -12.59 13.45
CA VAL A 52 -0.10 -13.68 13.05
C VAL A 52 0.65 -14.24 14.26
N ILE A 53 0.92 -13.40 15.26
CA ILE A 53 1.59 -13.80 16.50
C ILE A 53 0.68 -14.70 17.34
N GLU A 54 -0.60 -14.35 17.43
CA GLU A 54 -1.60 -15.11 18.18
C GLU A 54 -1.94 -16.44 17.50
N LYS A 55 -2.06 -16.45 16.17
CA LYS A 55 -2.34 -17.66 15.38
C LYS A 55 -1.21 -18.68 15.42
N ASN A 56 0.04 -18.21 15.52
CA ASN A 56 1.23 -19.06 15.63
C ASN A 56 1.72 -19.23 17.07
N ALA A 57 0.95 -18.76 18.07
CA ALA A 57 1.23 -19.10 19.45
C ALA A 57 1.17 -20.62 19.59
N ASP A 58 2.22 -21.21 20.17
CA ASP A 58 2.21 -22.63 20.47
C ASP A 58 1.02 -22.90 21.40
N ILE A 59 -0.03 -23.51 20.85
CA ILE A 59 -1.03 -24.20 21.66
C ILE A 59 -0.19 -25.17 22.49
N VAL A 60 -0.31 -25.10 23.82
CA VAL A 60 0.35 -26.04 24.73
C VAL A 60 -0.23 -27.42 24.43
N GLU A 61 0.27 -28.07 23.39
CA GLU A 61 -0.16 -29.39 23.00
C GLU A 61 0.45 -30.37 24.00
N ILE A 62 -0.44 -31.09 24.67
CA ILE A 62 -0.08 -32.24 25.47
C ILE A 62 0.66 -33.20 24.52
N PRO A 63 1.93 -33.55 24.77
CA PRO A 63 2.65 -34.43 23.89
C PRO A 63 1.85 -35.72 23.70
N LYS A 64 1.47 -36.03 22.45
CA LYS A 64 0.71 -37.25 22.08
C LYS A 64 1.41 -38.56 22.47
N ASN A 65 2.68 -38.48 22.89
CA ASN A 65 3.52 -39.62 23.25
C ASN A 65 3.67 -39.83 24.76
N VAL A 66 2.73 -39.34 25.58
CA VAL A 66 2.67 -39.74 26.99
C VAL A 66 2.17 -41.19 27.03
N LYS A 67 3.09 -42.12 27.29
CA LYS A 67 2.74 -43.49 27.68
C LYS A 67 1.77 -43.41 28.87
N ARG A 68 0.66 -44.14 28.75
CA ARG A 68 -0.46 -44.13 29.70
C ARG A 68 -0.06 -44.88 30.98
N ASP A 69 0.88 -44.33 31.74
CA ASP A 69 1.27 -44.90 33.02
C ASP A 69 0.33 -44.36 34.11
N TYR A 70 -0.56 -45.24 34.60
CA TYR A 70 -1.65 -44.94 35.53
C TYR A 70 -1.21 -44.72 36.99
N SER A 71 0.01 -44.24 37.23
CA SER A 71 0.46 -43.91 38.59
C SER A 71 0.02 -42.49 38.97
N PHE A 72 -0.65 -42.37 40.12
CA PHE A 72 -1.15 -41.09 40.66
C PHE A 72 -0.04 -40.02 40.81
N ALA A 73 1.19 -40.46 41.10
CA ALA A 73 2.36 -39.59 41.17
C ALA A 73 2.74 -39.02 39.79
N SER A 74 2.75 -39.87 38.75
CA SER A 74 3.04 -39.47 37.36
C SER A 74 1.96 -38.52 36.80
N TYR A 75 0.70 -38.76 37.15
CA TYR A 75 -0.40 -37.87 36.75
C TYR A 75 -0.27 -36.46 37.37
N LYS A 76 0.08 -36.39 38.67
CA LYS A 76 0.31 -35.10 39.35
C LYS A 76 1.51 -34.36 38.76
N GLU A 77 2.56 -35.09 38.40
CA GLU A 77 3.75 -34.54 37.75
C GLU A 77 3.46 -34.02 36.33
N GLN A 78 2.66 -34.74 35.54
CA GLN A 78 2.18 -34.29 34.23
C GLN A 78 1.31 -33.04 34.32
N LEU A 79 0.45 -32.95 35.34
CA LEU A 79 -0.39 -31.78 35.59
C LEU A 79 0.46 -30.56 35.98
N ALA A 80 1.49 -30.76 36.80
CA ALA A 80 2.44 -29.73 37.19
C ALA A 80 3.29 -29.24 36.01
N ASP A 81 3.75 -30.15 35.14
CA ASP A 81 4.49 -29.79 33.92
C ASP A 81 3.60 -28.98 32.96
N LEU A 82 2.32 -29.36 32.83
CA LEU A 82 1.33 -28.60 32.05
C LEU A 82 1.07 -27.20 32.63
N GLN A 83 0.98 -27.07 33.95
CA GLN A 83 0.82 -25.78 34.63
C GLN A 83 2.06 -24.90 34.45
N LEU A 84 3.25 -25.47 34.62
CA LEU A 84 4.53 -24.76 34.45
C LEU A 84 4.68 -24.25 33.01
N ARG A 85 4.32 -25.05 32.00
CA ARG A 85 4.32 -24.62 30.59
C ARG A 85 3.35 -23.48 30.32
N LYS A 86 2.16 -23.49 30.93
CA LYS A 86 1.18 -22.40 30.82
C LYS A 86 1.71 -21.12 31.46
N GLU A 87 2.32 -21.19 32.64
CA GLU A 87 2.92 -20.03 33.30
C GLU A 87 4.08 -19.43 32.50
N ILE A 88 4.95 -20.28 31.91
CA ILE A 88 6.04 -19.83 31.04
C ILE A 88 5.47 -19.16 29.77
N ALA A 89 4.45 -19.75 29.13
CA ALA A 89 3.80 -19.15 27.97
C ALA A 89 3.15 -17.80 28.30
N GLU A 90 2.50 -17.68 29.46
CA GLU A 90 1.88 -16.43 29.90
C GLU A 90 2.93 -15.36 30.27
N LYS A 91 4.03 -15.76 30.92
CA LYS A 91 5.18 -14.86 31.17
C LYS A 91 5.84 -14.41 29.88
N ASN A 92 6.04 -15.30 28.91
CA ASN A 92 6.60 -14.95 27.59
C ASN A 92 5.66 -14.03 26.82
N ARG A 93 4.34 -14.23 26.91
CA ARG A 93 3.33 -13.31 26.34
C ARG A 93 3.41 -11.92 26.98
N LYS A 94 3.57 -11.86 28.31
CA LYS A 94 3.73 -10.59 29.05
C LYS A 94 5.08 -9.91 28.80
N ALA A 95 6.14 -10.68 28.52
CA ALA A 95 7.48 -10.19 28.24
C ALA A 95 7.74 -9.90 26.74
N GLY A 96 6.79 -10.21 25.85
CA GLY A 96 6.95 -10.04 24.40
C GLY A 96 7.98 -10.98 23.76
N ILE A 97 8.34 -12.08 24.43
CA ILE A 97 9.33 -13.04 23.94
C ILE A 97 8.63 -14.00 22.97
N LEU A 98 8.84 -13.77 21.67
CA LEU A 98 8.31 -14.61 20.60
C LEU A 98 9.01 -15.97 20.56
N THR A 99 8.25 -17.06 20.40
CA THR A 99 8.81 -18.39 20.14
C THR A 99 9.47 -18.45 18.76
N GLU A 100 10.36 -19.42 18.51
CA GLU A 100 11.04 -19.52 17.20
C GLU A 100 10.08 -19.64 16.02
N LYS A 101 8.93 -20.31 16.21
CA LYS A 101 7.88 -20.39 15.18
C LYS A 101 7.23 -19.03 14.96
N GLN A 102 6.89 -18.31 16.03
CA GLN A 102 6.33 -16.97 15.93
C GLN A 102 7.31 -15.99 15.28
N LYS A 103 8.60 -16.05 15.60
CA LYS A 103 9.64 -15.22 14.96
C LYS A 103 9.70 -15.45 13.45
N LYS A 104 9.72 -16.71 13.01
CA LYS A 104 9.70 -17.06 11.58
C LYS A 104 8.42 -16.57 10.90
N ALA A 105 7.27 -16.70 11.55
CA ALA A 105 5.99 -16.22 11.02
C ALA A 105 5.96 -14.68 10.90
N VAL A 106 6.49 -13.97 11.90
CA VAL A 106 6.64 -12.51 11.89
C VAL A 106 7.59 -12.06 10.80
N GLU A 107 8.75 -12.72 10.63
CA GLU A 107 9.69 -12.39 9.55
C GLU A 107 9.09 -12.58 8.16
N LEU A 108 8.28 -13.64 7.97
CA LEU A 108 7.61 -13.90 6.70
C LEU A 108 6.52 -12.87 6.42
N GLU A 109 5.71 -12.53 7.41
CA GLU A 109 4.68 -11.50 7.26
C GLU A 109 5.29 -10.10 7.09
N LEU A 110 6.40 -9.80 7.76
CA LEU A 110 7.10 -8.53 7.58
C LEU A 110 7.66 -8.38 6.15
N LYS A 111 8.12 -9.49 5.54
CA LYS A 111 8.53 -9.51 4.14
C LYS A 111 7.34 -9.26 3.20
N SER A 112 6.21 -9.94 3.41
CA SER A 112 5.01 -9.75 2.58
C SER A 112 4.45 -8.33 2.71
N GLU A 113 4.36 -7.79 3.92
CA GLU A 113 3.97 -6.39 4.17
C GLU A 113 4.97 -5.41 3.53
N GLY A 114 6.27 -5.72 3.57
CA GLY A 114 7.32 -4.94 2.92
C GLY A 114 7.18 -4.90 1.39
N GLU A 115 6.86 -6.03 0.77
CA GLU A 115 6.59 -6.10 -0.68
C GLU A 115 5.36 -5.28 -1.07
N ILE A 116 4.27 -5.36 -0.29
CA ILE A 116 3.06 -4.55 -0.50
C ILE A 116 3.39 -3.06 -0.38
N ARG A 117 4.14 -2.67 0.66
CA ARG A 117 4.55 -1.28 0.88
C ARG A 117 5.38 -0.75 -0.31
N ASN A 118 6.35 -1.54 -0.78
CA ASN A 118 7.19 -1.18 -1.92
C ASN A 118 6.37 -1.05 -3.21
N SER A 119 5.46 -1.99 -3.46
CA SER A 119 4.56 -1.97 -4.62
C SER A 119 3.67 -0.71 -4.62
N LEU A 120 3.04 -0.39 -3.49
CA LEU A 120 2.21 0.81 -3.35
C LEU A 120 3.04 2.10 -3.47
N LYS A 121 4.25 2.12 -2.93
CA LYS A 121 5.17 3.26 -3.07
C LYS A 121 5.55 3.49 -4.53
N GLN A 122 5.93 2.44 -5.26
CA GLN A 122 6.24 2.53 -6.68
C GLN A 122 5.03 3.02 -7.49
N LEU A 123 3.83 2.53 -7.17
CA LEU A 123 2.59 2.95 -7.82
C LEU A 123 2.31 4.44 -7.57
N HIS A 124 2.45 4.89 -6.32
CA HIS A 124 2.30 6.28 -5.93
C HIS A 124 3.33 7.18 -6.64
N ASP A 125 4.62 6.82 -6.62
CA ASP A 125 5.70 7.59 -7.23
C ASP A 125 5.55 7.66 -8.76
N SER A 126 5.12 6.56 -9.39
CA SER A 126 4.83 6.51 -10.82
C SER A 126 3.69 7.45 -11.20
N PHE A 127 2.64 7.54 -10.37
CA PHE A 127 1.55 8.48 -10.59
C PHE A 127 1.98 9.92 -10.35
N GLU A 128 2.73 10.18 -9.28
CA GLU A 128 3.25 11.51 -8.96
C GLU A 128 4.11 12.05 -10.10
N GLY A 129 4.99 11.22 -10.69
CA GLY A 129 5.78 11.57 -11.85
C GLY A 129 4.93 12.01 -13.05
N LYS A 130 3.86 11.27 -13.36
CA LYS A 130 2.92 11.60 -14.45
C LYS A 130 2.18 12.91 -14.19
N VAL A 131 1.70 13.13 -12.96
CA VAL A 131 1.01 14.37 -12.60
C VAL A 131 1.97 15.56 -12.59
N LYS A 132 3.24 15.38 -12.23
CA LYS A 132 4.27 16.42 -12.37
C LYS A 132 4.51 16.81 -13.82
N LEU A 133 4.53 15.84 -14.75
CA LEU A 133 4.61 16.13 -16.19
C LEU A 133 3.38 16.92 -16.66
N LEU A 134 2.18 16.52 -16.24
CA LEU A 134 0.94 17.24 -16.52
C LEU A 134 1.01 18.69 -16.00
N PHE A 135 1.51 18.88 -14.78
CA PHE A 135 1.68 20.20 -14.17
C PHE A 135 2.61 21.10 -14.97
N ILE A 136 3.75 20.56 -15.44
CA ILE A 136 4.69 21.30 -16.27
C ILE A 136 4.06 21.68 -17.61
N ALA A 137 3.30 20.77 -18.22
CA ALA A 137 2.58 21.02 -19.48
C ALA A 137 1.51 22.11 -19.30
N CYS A 138 0.73 22.05 -18.22
CA CYS A 138 -0.26 23.05 -17.84
C CYS A 138 0.36 24.44 -17.65
N LYS A 139 1.52 24.53 -17.00
CA LYS A 139 2.21 25.83 -16.78
C LYS A 139 2.85 26.41 -18.05
N LYS A 140 3.42 25.58 -18.91
CA LYS A 140 4.17 26.05 -20.08
C LYS A 140 3.26 26.39 -21.26
N GLU A 141 2.24 25.57 -21.49
CA GLU A 141 1.37 25.67 -22.67
C GLU A 141 -0.09 25.52 -22.26
N PRO A 142 -0.63 26.52 -21.54
CA PRO A 142 -1.99 26.44 -21.01
C PRO A 142 -3.04 26.51 -22.14
N LYS A 143 -2.70 27.10 -23.30
CA LYS A 143 -3.57 27.17 -24.50
C LYS A 143 -3.97 25.82 -25.07
N ASN A 144 -3.10 24.81 -24.93
CA ASN A 144 -3.36 23.46 -25.46
C ASN A 144 -4.09 22.59 -24.43
N ALA A 145 -4.34 23.08 -23.20
CA ALA A 145 -4.95 22.27 -22.16
C ALA A 145 -6.35 21.75 -22.57
N PHE A 146 -7.13 22.57 -23.28
CA PHE A 146 -8.46 22.21 -23.78
C PHE A 146 -8.45 21.01 -24.74
N ASP A 147 -7.44 20.89 -25.60
CA ASP A 147 -7.35 19.78 -26.57
C ASP A 147 -7.16 18.42 -25.88
N TYR A 148 -6.67 18.43 -24.64
CA TYR A 148 -6.36 17.24 -23.84
C TYR A 148 -7.35 16.98 -22.70
N ILE A 149 -8.58 17.49 -22.81
CA ILE A 149 -9.61 17.34 -21.77
C ILE A 149 -10.01 15.89 -21.50
N ASN A 150 -9.82 15.00 -22.46
CA ASN A 150 -10.07 13.56 -22.28
C ASN A 150 -9.16 12.96 -21.20
N ILE A 151 -7.89 13.40 -21.10
CA ILE A 151 -6.97 12.93 -20.05
C ILE A 151 -7.52 13.25 -18.66
N PHE A 152 -8.15 14.41 -18.54
CA PHE A 152 -8.72 14.87 -17.29
C PHE A 152 -9.96 14.05 -16.90
N TYR A 153 -10.91 13.85 -17.82
CA TYR A 153 -12.12 13.08 -17.54
C TYR A 153 -11.85 11.58 -17.35
N ASP A 154 -11.00 10.98 -18.18
CA ASP A 154 -10.80 9.53 -18.20
C ASP A 154 -9.84 9.06 -17.09
N PHE A 155 -8.90 9.90 -16.67
CA PHE A 155 -7.88 9.51 -15.70
C PHE A 155 -7.97 10.32 -14.40
N ILE A 156 -7.90 11.65 -14.46
CA ILE A 156 -7.81 12.46 -13.24
C ILE A 156 -9.07 12.34 -12.38
N VAL A 157 -10.26 12.43 -12.99
CA VAL A 157 -11.54 12.39 -12.25
C VAL A 157 -11.75 11.03 -11.53
N PRO A 158 -11.58 9.86 -12.16
CA PRO A 158 -11.68 8.58 -11.47
C PRO A 158 -10.65 8.43 -10.35
N LEU A 159 -9.42 8.91 -10.55
CA LEU A 159 -8.32 8.74 -9.59
C LEU A 159 -8.49 9.57 -8.31
N ILE A 160 -9.37 10.58 -8.31
CA ILE A 160 -9.76 11.28 -7.07
C ILE A 160 -10.43 10.33 -6.08
N LYS A 161 -11.09 9.26 -6.56
CA LYS A 161 -11.74 8.27 -5.69
C LYS A 161 -10.75 7.29 -5.05
N SER A 162 -9.53 7.19 -5.58
CA SER A 162 -8.53 6.26 -5.05
C SER A 162 -7.93 6.78 -3.74
N PRO A 163 -7.96 6.02 -2.64
CA PRO A 163 -7.45 6.48 -1.34
C PRO A 163 -5.94 6.72 -1.34
N LEU A 164 -5.18 6.04 -2.21
CA LEU A 164 -3.72 6.20 -2.31
C LEU A 164 -3.33 7.52 -2.98
N VAL A 165 -3.99 7.87 -4.08
CA VAL A 165 -3.56 8.98 -4.96
C VAL A 165 -4.50 10.18 -4.96
N ALA A 166 -5.60 10.16 -4.20
CA ALA A 166 -6.60 11.24 -4.14
C ALA A 166 -5.98 12.63 -3.96
N LYS A 167 -5.05 12.79 -3.01
CA LYS A 167 -4.41 14.09 -2.72
C LYS A 167 -3.64 14.63 -3.92
N ILE A 168 -2.94 13.76 -4.66
CA ILE A 168 -2.17 14.14 -5.84
C ILE A 168 -3.11 14.42 -7.01
N ALA A 169 -4.13 13.57 -7.21
CA ALA A 169 -5.12 13.74 -8.26
C ALA A 169 -5.86 15.09 -8.12
N VAL A 170 -6.23 15.48 -6.89
CA VAL A 170 -6.85 16.79 -6.62
C VAL A 170 -5.89 17.95 -6.94
N ARG A 171 -4.60 17.83 -6.62
CA ARG A 171 -3.62 18.86 -7.03
C ARG A 171 -3.50 18.96 -8.55
N GLY A 172 -3.50 17.83 -9.24
CA GLY A 172 -3.55 17.78 -10.71
C GLY A 172 -4.80 18.46 -11.27
N TYR A 173 -5.96 18.17 -10.67
CA TYR A 173 -7.24 18.78 -11.01
C TYR A 173 -7.21 20.31 -10.88
N LEU A 174 -6.73 20.82 -9.74
CA LEU A 174 -6.67 22.26 -9.49
C LEU A 174 -5.71 22.94 -10.48
N SER A 175 -4.56 22.33 -10.73
CA SER A 175 -3.59 22.89 -11.67
C SER A 175 -4.10 22.94 -13.11
N TYR A 176 -4.88 21.94 -13.51
CA TYR A 176 -5.51 21.88 -14.83
C TYR A 176 -6.63 22.92 -14.94
N ARG A 177 -7.45 23.06 -13.89
CA ARG A 177 -8.45 24.12 -13.78
C ARG A 177 -7.82 25.50 -13.93
N ASP A 178 -6.76 25.79 -13.19
CA ASP A 178 -6.09 27.09 -13.23
C ASP A 178 -5.52 27.36 -14.63
N ALA A 179 -4.91 26.35 -15.27
CA ALA A 179 -4.42 26.46 -16.64
C ALA A 179 -5.52 26.69 -17.68
N ILE A 180 -6.75 26.24 -17.45
CA ILE A 180 -7.88 26.45 -18.35
C ILE A 180 -8.56 27.81 -18.13
N PHE A 181 -8.78 28.20 -16.87
CA PHE A 181 -9.65 29.30 -16.53
C PHE A 181 -8.93 30.60 -16.13
N GLU A 182 -7.66 30.55 -15.71
CA GLU A 182 -6.90 31.74 -15.32
C GLU A 182 -6.10 32.36 -16.48
N ILE A 183 -6.13 31.79 -17.69
CA ILE A 183 -5.69 32.51 -18.90
C ILE A 183 -6.78 33.52 -19.29
N ASN A 184 -6.81 34.66 -18.61
CA ASN A 184 -7.41 35.89 -19.11
C ASN A 184 -6.35 37.00 -19.08
#